data_AF-A0A323UDF9-F1
#
_entry.id   AF-A0A323UDF9-F1
#
_cell.length_a   1.000
_cell.length_b   1.000
_cell.length_c   1.000
_cell.angle_alpha   90.00
_cell.angle_beta   90.00
_cell.angle_gamma   90.00
#
_symmetry.space_group_name_H-M   'P 1'
#
loop_
_entity.id
_entity.type
_entity.pdbx_description
1 polymer ?
#
loop_
_entity_poly.entity_id
_entity_poly.type
_entity_poly.pdbx_seq_one_letter_code
_entity_poly.pdbx_strand_id
1 'polypeptide(L)'
;MVQRMKTSRSSDRPAPLFRAADALVRATLAAACVIAGLMLTLQIASAQDREAMREACKGDYQKLCSGVSPGGGRIKKCLNDNFSALSDPCKQALGGAGK
;
A
#
# COMPACT_ATOMS: atom_id res chain seq x y z
N MET A 1 21.57 -29.55 4.19
CA MET A 1 22.59 -30.02 5.17
C MET A 1 23.75 -29.04 5.10
N VAL A 2 23.75 -27.95 5.87
CA VAL A 2 24.00 -27.87 7.31
C VAL A 2 25.50 -28.13 7.64
N GLN A 3 26.25 -27.03 7.69
CA GLN A 3 27.03 -26.59 8.87
C GLN A 3 28.45 -27.13 9.12
N ARG A 4 29.42 -26.19 9.11
CA ARG A 4 30.26 -25.84 10.27
C ARG A 4 30.45 -24.31 10.25
N MET A 5 29.76 -23.51 11.06
CA MET A 5 30.04 -23.29 12.48
C MET A 5 31.54 -23.36 12.78
N LYS A 6 32.14 -22.19 13.05
CA LYS A 6 32.69 -21.83 14.38
C LYS A 6 33.93 -20.94 14.23
N THR A 7 33.68 -19.63 14.30
CA THR A 7 34.37 -18.67 15.18
C THR A 7 35.88 -18.42 15.02
N SER A 8 36.23 -17.12 15.10
CA SER A 8 37.55 -16.60 15.51
C SER A 8 38.63 -16.70 14.42
N ARG A 9 39.50 -15.73 14.12
CA ARG A 9 39.98 -14.57 14.90
C ARG A 9 40.91 -13.76 13.96
N SER A 10 40.54 -12.54 13.58
CA SER A 10 41.42 -11.51 12.95
C SER A 10 40.52 -10.30 12.70
N SER A 11 40.61 -9.20 13.41
CA SER A 11 41.83 -8.44 13.61
C SER A 11 41.92 -7.93 15.04
N ASP A 12 43.04 -8.29 15.65
CA ASP A 12 43.53 -7.89 16.95
C ASP A 12 43.83 -6.38 16.94
N ARG A 13 42.97 -5.52 17.53
CA ARG A 13 43.35 -4.19 18.07
C ARG A 13 42.46 -3.76 19.26
N PRO A 14 43.00 -3.05 20.27
CA PRO A 14 42.36 -2.84 21.57
C PRO A 14 41.51 -1.56 21.62
N ALA A 15 40.28 -1.64 22.14
CA ALA A 15 39.58 -0.60 22.94
C ALA A 15 38.10 -0.95 23.18
N PRO A 16 37.53 -0.66 24.36
CA PRO A 16 36.11 -0.88 24.68
C PRO A 16 35.12 -0.01 23.88
N LEU A 17 35.60 1.02 23.18
CA LEU A 17 34.75 2.02 22.49
C LEU A 17 34.19 1.54 21.14
N PHE A 18 34.90 0.70 20.37
CA PHE A 18 34.44 0.22 19.05
C PHE A 18 33.31 -0.82 19.15
N ARG A 19 33.33 -1.66 20.20
CA ARG A 19 32.25 -2.63 20.45
C ARG A 19 30.91 -1.96 20.78
N ALA A 20 30.95 -0.80 21.43
CA ALA A 20 29.76 0.01 21.68
C ALA A 20 29.22 0.60 20.37
N ALA A 21 30.09 1.07 19.47
CA ALA A 21 29.70 1.58 18.16
C ALA A 21 29.06 0.50 17.26
N ASP A 22 29.65 -0.69 17.17
CA ASP A 22 29.07 -1.83 16.42
C ASP A 22 27.74 -2.30 17.03
N ALA A 23 27.62 -2.33 18.36
CA ALA A 23 26.38 -2.69 19.04
C ALA A 23 25.28 -1.64 18.79
N LEU A 24 25.63 -0.35 18.78
CA LEU A 24 24.72 0.75 18.43
C LEU A 24 24.30 0.70 16.95
N VAL A 25 25.24 0.46 16.03
CA VAL A 25 24.94 0.35 14.59
C VAL A 25 24.04 -0.85 14.31
N ARG A 26 24.27 -2.00 14.95
CA ARG A 26 23.40 -3.18 14.78
C ARG A 26 22.02 -2.99 15.42
N ALA A 27 21.95 -2.34 16.59
CA ALA A 27 20.69 -2.04 17.25
C ALA A 27 19.84 -1.04 16.45
N THR A 28 20.46 0.00 15.90
CA THR A 28 19.79 0.98 15.03
C THR A 28 19.32 0.35 13.72
N LEU A 29 20.12 -0.51 13.09
CA LEU A 29 19.73 -1.23 11.88
C LEU A 29 18.54 -2.18 12.13
N ALA A 30 18.56 -2.93 13.24
CA ALA A 30 17.47 -3.82 13.61
C ALA A 30 16.17 -3.05 13.91
N ALA A 31 16.26 -1.96 14.66
CA ALA A 31 15.11 -1.09 14.93
C ALA A 31 14.55 -0.48 13.64
N ALA A 32 15.40 -0.02 12.72
CA ALA A 32 14.98 0.53 11.43
C ALA A 32 14.22 -0.51 10.58
N CYS A 33 14.67 -1.77 10.55
CA CYS A 33 13.97 -2.85 9.85
C CYS A 33 12.60 -3.16 10.47
N VAL A 34 12.49 -3.16 11.80
CA VAL A 34 11.20 -3.38 12.49
C VAL A 34 10.23 -2.23 12.21
N ILE A 35 10.71 -0.99 12.26
CA ILE A 35 9.90 0.21 11.96
C ILE A 35 9.45 0.20 10.49
N ALA A 36 10.36 -0.09 9.55
CA ALA A 36 10.03 -0.18 8.12
C ALA A 36 9.04 -1.33 7.83
N GLY A 37 9.21 -2.48 8.48
CA GLY A 37 8.29 -3.61 8.39
C GLY A 37 6.90 -3.28 8.94
N LEU A 38 6.83 -2.54 10.05
CA LEU A 38 5.56 -2.06 10.61
C LEU A 38 4.87 -1.04 9.69
N MET A 39 5.62 -0.14 9.06
CA MET A 39 5.07 0.84 8.11
C MET A 39 4.55 0.20 6.81
N LEU A 40 5.16 -0.92 6.38
CA LEU A 40 4.79 -1.61 5.15
C LEU A 40 3.39 -2.25 5.20
N THR A 41 2.91 -2.65 6.39
CA THR A 41 1.59 -3.30 6.52
C THR A 41 0.42 -2.32 6.38
N LEU A 42 0.65 -1.00 6.51
CA LEU A 42 -0.41 0.01 6.37
C LEU A 42 -0.81 0.34 4.91
N GLN A 43 -0.06 -0.12 3.92
CA GLN A 43 -0.27 0.30 2.52
C GLN A 43 -1.30 -0.55 1.75
N ILE A 44 -1.79 -1.64 2.33
CA ILE A 44 -2.65 -2.62 1.62
C ILE A 44 -4.09 -2.09 1.43
N ALA A 45 -4.51 -1.06 2.16
CA ALA A 45 -5.90 -0.59 2.14
C ALA A 45 -6.34 0.06 0.81
N SER A 46 -5.43 0.63 0.01
CA SER A 46 -5.85 1.52 -1.10
C SER A 46 -6.20 0.83 -2.43
N ALA A 47 -5.74 -0.41 -2.65
CA ALA A 47 -6.01 -1.12 -3.91
C ALA A 47 -7.41 -1.74 -3.94
N GLN A 48 -7.85 -2.28 -2.79
CA GLN A 48 -9.12 -3.00 -2.67
C GLN A 48 -10.33 -2.07 -2.88
N ASP A 49 -10.26 -0.83 -2.38
CA ASP A 49 -11.36 0.13 -2.48
C ASP A 49 -11.68 0.54 -3.93
N ARG A 50 -10.65 0.61 -4.78
CA ARG A 50 -10.83 1.02 -6.18
C ARG A 50 -11.46 -0.06 -7.03
N GLU A 51 -11.12 -1.32 -6.77
CA GLU A 51 -11.74 -2.46 -7.45
C GLU A 51 -13.18 -2.65 -6.99
N ALA A 52 -13.44 -2.54 -5.69
CA ALA A 52 -14.78 -2.58 -5.13
C ALA A 52 -15.69 -1.50 -5.75
N MET A 53 -15.19 -0.27 -5.90
CA MET A 53 -15.93 0.81 -6.56
C MET A 53 -16.19 0.54 -8.05
N ARG A 54 -15.21 -0.03 -8.76
CA ARG A 54 -15.39 -0.41 -10.17
C ARG A 54 -16.44 -1.49 -10.34
N GLU A 55 -16.42 -2.53 -9.51
CA GLU A 55 -17.43 -3.60 -9.57
C GLU A 55 -18.82 -3.07 -9.21
N ALA A 56 -18.94 -2.30 -8.12
CA ALA A 56 -20.22 -1.69 -7.73
C ALA A 56 -20.84 -0.83 -8.83
N CYS A 57 -20.02 -0.10 -9.60
CA CYS A 57 -20.48 0.78 -10.67
C CYS A 57 -20.43 0.15 -12.07
N LYS A 58 -20.04 -1.11 -12.24
CA LYS A 58 -19.81 -1.73 -13.55
C LYS A 58 -21.07 -1.79 -14.41
N GLY A 59 -22.19 -2.18 -13.80
CA GLY A 59 -23.49 -2.24 -14.48
C GLY A 59 -24.00 -0.86 -14.89
N ASP A 60 -23.83 0.13 -14.02
CA ASP A 60 -24.23 1.52 -14.32
C ASP A 60 -23.33 2.13 -15.40
N TYR A 61 -22.02 1.87 -15.35
CA TYR A 61 -21.08 2.27 -16.38
C TYR A 61 -21.48 1.73 -17.75
N GLN A 62 -21.85 0.45 -17.86
CA GLN A 62 -22.27 -0.13 -19.14
C GLN A 62 -23.54 0.50 -19.70
N LYS A 63 -24.48 0.90 -18.82
CA LYS A 63 -25.76 1.49 -19.22
C LYS A 63 -25.65 2.98 -19.56
N LEU A 64 -24.86 3.74 -18.80
CA LEU A 64 -24.86 5.20 -18.83
C LEU A 64 -23.58 5.79 -19.44
N CYS A 65 -22.46 5.09 -19.34
CA CYS A 65 -21.12 5.63 -19.61
C CYS A 65 -20.27 4.74 -20.55
N SER A 66 -20.85 3.79 -21.28
CA SER A 66 -20.13 2.79 -22.08
C SER A 66 -19.25 3.39 -23.19
N GLY A 67 -19.58 4.60 -23.66
CA GLY A 67 -18.78 5.36 -24.64
C GLY A 67 -17.62 6.16 -24.04
N VAL A 68 -17.46 6.18 -22.71
CA VAL A 68 -16.43 6.98 -22.04
C VAL A 68 -15.10 6.24 -22.07
N SER A 69 -14.10 6.82 -22.72
CA SER A 69 -12.76 6.24 -22.72
C SER A 69 -12.22 6.12 -21.28
N PRO A 70 -11.56 5.01 -20.93
CA PRO A 70 -10.95 4.82 -19.62
C PRO A 70 -9.75 5.75 -19.40
N GLY A 71 -9.46 6.05 -18.13
CA GLY A 71 -8.34 6.92 -17.72
C GLY A 71 -8.75 8.37 -17.43
N GLY A 72 -7.84 9.11 -16.78
CA GLY A 72 -8.01 10.54 -16.48
C GLY A 72 -9.23 10.91 -15.63
N GLY A 73 -9.84 9.96 -14.92
CA GLY A 73 -11.04 10.21 -14.11
C GLY A 73 -12.34 10.43 -14.91
N ARG A 74 -12.33 10.30 -16.24
CA ARG A 74 -13.49 10.56 -17.11
C ARG A 74 -14.71 9.70 -16.75
N ILE A 75 -14.48 8.43 -16.45
CA ILE A 75 -15.55 7.50 -16.02
C ILE A 75 -16.20 7.99 -14.73
N LYS A 76 -15.39 8.44 -13.76
CA LYS A 76 -15.89 8.94 -12.48
C LYS A 76 -16.72 10.21 -12.68
N LYS A 77 -16.31 11.10 -13.60
CA LYS A 77 -17.10 12.27 -14.00
C LYS A 77 -18.43 11.88 -14.62
N CYS A 78 -18.45 10.96 -15.58
CA CYS A 78 -19.71 10.50 -16.20
C CYS A 78 -20.66 9.88 -15.18
N LEU A 79 -20.15 9.07 -14.25
CA LEU A 79 -20.95 8.50 -13.17
C LEU A 79 -21.50 9.61 -12.26
N ASN A 80 -20.70 10.62 -11.90
CA ASN A 80 -21.18 11.76 -11.12
C ASN A 80 -22.25 12.58 -11.86
N ASP A 81 -22.07 12.84 -13.15
CA ASP A 81 -23.03 13.58 -13.96
C ASP A 81 -24.39 12.81 -14.06
N ASN A 82 -24.36 11.48 -13.90
CA ASN A 82 -25.54 10.62 -13.89
C ASN A 82 -25.90 10.10 -12.48
N PHE A 83 -25.42 10.74 -11.40
CA PHE A 83 -25.47 10.20 -10.05
C PHE A 83 -26.87 9.76 -9.60
N SER A 84 -27.91 10.50 -9.98
CA SER A 84 -29.32 10.21 -9.67
C SER A 84 -29.80 8.90 -10.30
N ALA A 85 -29.32 8.55 -11.51
CA ALA A 85 -29.69 7.35 -12.27
C ALA A 85 -28.84 6.12 -11.90
N LEU A 86 -27.79 6.28 -11.08
CA LEU A 86 -26.97 5.16 -10.62
C LEU A 86 -27.72 4.24 -9.66
N SER A 87 -27.29 2.99 -9.60
CA SER A 87 -27.71 2.04 -8.57
C SER A 87 -27.21 2.47 -7.18
N ASP A 88 -27.96 2.09 -6.14
CA ASP A 88 -27.56 2.33 -4.74
C ASP A 88 -26.16 1.83 -4.36
N PRO A 89 -25.70 0.63 -4.79
CA PRO A 89 -24.33 0.21 -4.49
C PRO A 89 -23.29 1.11 -5.15
N CYS A 90 -23.52 1.59 -6.38
CA CYS A 90 -22.60 2.52 -7.03
C CYS A 90 -22.59 3.90 -6.36
N LYS A 91 -23.76 4.40 -5.93
CA LYS A 91 -23.87 5.65 -5.15
C LYS A 91 -23.10 5.59 -3.83
N GLN A 92 -23.21 4.48 -3.10
CA GLN A 92 -22.43 4.26 -1.88
C GLN A 92 -20.93 4.20 -2.17
N ALA A 93 -20.52 3.47 -3.20
CA ALA A 93 -19.10 3.33 -3.56
C ALA A 93 -18.46 4.62 -4.09
N LEU A 94 -19.24 5.53 -4.68
CA LEU A 94 -18.79 6.87 -5.07
C LEU A 94 -18.65 7.83 -3.88
N GLY A 95 -19.08 7.44 -2.68
CA GLY A 95 -18.82 8.19 -1.44
C GLY A 95 -19.63 9.49 -1.33
N GLY A 96 -20.88 9.51 -1.80
CA GLY A 96 -21.74 10.69 -1.64
C GLY A 96 -21.31 11.92 -2.47
N ALA A 97 -20.42 11.74 -3.46
CA ALA A 97 -19.91 12.80 -4.34
C ALA A 97 -20.92 13.26 -5.43
N GLY A 98 -22.22 13.05 -5.19
CA GLY A 98 -23.29 13.76 -5.91
C GLY A 98 -23.56 15.11 -5.23
N LYS A 99 -22.61 16.04 -5.33
CA LYS A 99 -22.81 17.45 -4.98
C LYS A 99 -22.30 18.36 -6.07
#